data_AF-A0A0R2D510-F1
#
_entry.id   AF-A0A0R2D510-F1
#
_cell.length_a   1.000
_cell.length_b   1.000
_cell.length_c   1.000
_cell.angle_alpha   90.00
_cell.angle_beta   90.00
_cell.angle_gamma   90.00
#
_symmetry.space_group_name_H-M   'P 1'
#
loop_
_entity.id
_entity.type
_entity.pdbx_description
1 polymer ?
#
loop_
_entity_poly.entity_id
_entity_poly.type
_entity_poly.pdbx_seq_one_letter_code
_entity_poly.pdbx_strand_id
1 'polypeptide(L)'
;MRHDFAKKYNVKDFQFSQNYNSFYDRLEKANKFYETVIETAVLPFSDRHVAELFSMPDGDGGQWANAAALIDKYGVVPRSIMPETYNSEKTDEISEILTLKLRKDGLALRNLTNNGISKAEVNKVKKEYLNQVYRMLVYVFGEPPVNFDFEYRDDKKKYHFDRNLTPKSFYEKYIPRQWEDYVCLTNAPDHELEQVYGLESQDYIFNGQKIKFVNTDIQVLKDAAIAQMKNGETVWFGNDVSKDENRQQGELAL
;
A
#
# COMPACT_ATOMS: atom_id res chain seq x y z
N MET A 1 -10.57 -10.89 -0.68
CA MET A 1 -9.72 -11.29 -1.83
C MET A 1 -9.29 -12.75 -1.80
N ARG A 2 -8.26 -13.17 -1.03
CA ARG A 2 -7.73 -14.56 -1.15
C ARG A 2 -8.74 -15.64 -0.78
N HIS A 3 -9.60 -15.35 0.19
CA HIS A 3 -10.72 -16.20 0.57
C HIS A 3 -11.75 -16.34 -0.56
N ASP A 4 -11.99 -15.26 -1.32
CA ASP A 4 -12.91 -15.27 -2.46
C ASP A 4 -12.35 -16.14 -3.59
N PHE A 5 -11.04 -16.00 -3.87
CA PHE A 5 -10.33 -16.87 -4.80
C PHE A 5 -10.47 -18.34 -4.39
N ALA A 6 -10.12 -18.65 -3.13
CA ALA A 6 -10.16 -20.01 -2.60
C ALA A 6 -11.56 -20.63 -2.70
N LYS A 7 -12.61 -19.88 -2.33
CA LYS A 7 -14.00 -20.31 -2.44
C LYS A 7 -14.43 -20.52 -3.90
N LYS A 8 -14.16 -19.56 -4.78
CA LYS A 8 -14.63 -19.56 -6.17
C LYS A 8 -13.94 -20.62 -7.03
N TYR A 9 -12.64 -20.79 -6.85
CA TYR A 9 -11.81 -21.69 -7.67
C TYR A 9 -11.48 -23.00 -6.97
N ASN A 10 -11.96 -23.19 -5.73
CA ASN A 10 -11.75 -24.40 -4.93
C ASN A 10 -10.25 -24.70 -4.78
N VAL A 11 -9.49 -23.70 -4.35
CA VAL A 11 -8.05 -23.77 -4.13
C VAL A 11 -7.75 -23.37 -2.70
N LYS A 12 -7.53 -24.37 -1.83
CA LYS A 12 -7.13 -24.09 -0.46
C LYS A 12 -5.78 -23.38 -0.40
N ASP A 13 -5.61 -22.54 0.62
CA ASP A 13 -4.35 -21.89 0.95
C ASP A 13 -3.74 -21.00 -0.15
N PHE A 14 -4.53 -20.58 -1.13
CA PHE A 14 -4.09 -19.61 -2.14
C PHE A 14 -3.64 -18.29 -1.50
N GLN A 15 -2.55 -17.72 -2.02
CA GLN A 15 -2.03 -16.43 -1.61
C GLN A 15 -1.72 -15.54 -2.82
N PHE A 16 -2.06 -14.26 -2.69
CA PHE A 16 -1.50 -13.20 -3.54
C PHE A 16 -0.09 -12.85 -3.04
N SER A 17 0.74 -12.31 -3.93
CA SER A 17 2.04 -11.76 -3.56
C SER A 17 1.87 -10.47 -2.78
N GLN A 18 2.28 -10.49 -1.50
CA GLN A 18 2.38 -9.27 -0.70
C GLN A 18 3.58 -8.45 -1.17
N ASN A 19 4.70 -9.11 -1.46
CA ASN A 19 5.91 -8.52 -2.04
C ASN A 19 5.62 -7.65 -3.29
N TYR A 20 4.75 -8.08 -4.21
CA TYR A 20 4.35 -7.30 -5.38
C TYR A 20 3.75 -5.94 -5.02
N ASN A 21 2.83 -5.92 -4.05
CA ASN A 21 2.22 -4.66 -3.61
C ASN A 21 3.21 -3.82 -2.81
N SER A 22 4.04 -4.44 -1.95
CA SER A 22 5.09 -3.74 -1.20
C SER A 22 6.09 -3.02 -2.12
N PHE A 23 6.44 -3.62 -3.27
CA PHE A 23 7.29 -2.96 -4.27
C PHE A 23 6.69 -1.63 -4.74
N TYR A 24 5.44 -1.66 -5.23
CA TYR A 24 4.80 -0.46 -5.79
C TYR A 24 4.44 0.56 -4.73
N ASP A 25 4.07 0.09 -3.54
CA ASP A 25 3.83 0.91 -2.37
C ASP A 25 5.05 1.81 -2.05
N ARG A 26 6.23 1.19 -1.92
CA ARG A 26 7.49 1.90 -1.63
C ARG A 26 7.90 2.84 -2.76
N LEU A 27 7.66 2.46 -4.01
CA LEU A 27 7.94 3.32 -5.18
C LEU A 27 7.02 4.56 -5.22
N GLU A 28 5.73 4.39 -4.95
CA GLU A 28 4.77 5.49 -4.94
C GLU A 28 5.01 6.44 -3.78
N LYS A 29 5.34 5.92 -2.58
CA LYS A 29 5.76 6.72 -1.43
C LYS A 29 7.00 7.55 -1.74
N ALA A 30 8.02 6.97 -2.37
CA ALA A 30 9.20 7.71 -2.81
C ALA A 30 8.85 8.85 -3.78
N ASN A 31 7.96 8.60 -4.73
CA ASN A 31 7.49 9.64 -5.66
C ASN A 31 6.71 10.73 -4.92
N LYS A 32 5.76 10.38 -4.04
CA LYS A 32 5.02 11.35 -3.21
C LYS A 32 5.96 12.18 -2.35
N PHE A 33 6.98 11.58 -1.75
CA PHE A 33 8.00 12.28 -0.99
C PHE A 33 8.69 13.34 -1.87
N TYR A 34 9.20 12.97 -3.04
CA TYR A 34 9.87 13.94 -3.92
C TYR A 34 8.96 15.06 -4.42
N GLU A 35 7.71 14.77 -4.80
CA GLU A 35 6.75 15.81 -5.18
C GLU A 35 6.51 16.78 -4.03
N THR A 36 6.25 16.26 -2.82
CA THR A 36 5.99 17.08 -1.63
C THR A 36 7.22 17.91 -1.25
N VAL A 37 8.44 17.36 -1.41
CA VAL A 37 9.70 18.08 -1.20
C VAL A 37 9.83 19.27 -2.16
N ILE A 38 9.49 19.09 -3.43
CA ILE A 38 9.55 20.15 -4.44
C ILE A 38 8.49 21.23 -4.15
N GLU A 39 7.26 20.81 -3.82
CA GLU A 39 6.14 21.71 -3.49
C GLU A 39 6.46 22.57 -2.26
N THR A 40 7.16 22.02 -1.27
CA THR A 40 7.48 22.68 -0.01
C THR A 40 8.89 23.26 0.04
N ALA A 41 9.60 23.32 -1.11
CA ALA A 41 11.01 23.73 -1.16
C ALA A 41 11.28 25.12 -0.55
N VAL A 42 10.31 26.03 -0.68
CA VAL A 42 10.35 27.41 -0.17
C VAL A 42 10.17 27.53 1.34
N LEU A 43 9.60 26.51 2.00
CA LEU A 43 9.41 26.49 3.45
C LEU A 43 10.71 26.11 4.16
N PRO A 44 11.02 26.63 5.37
CA PRO A 44 12.21 26.22 6.12
C PRO A 44 12.07 24.77 6.63
N PHE A 45 13.19 24.11 6.96
CA PHE A 45 13.16 22.77 7.58
C PHE A 45 12.51 22.74 8.97
N SER A 46 12.44 23.88 9.66
CA SER A 46 11.72 24.03 10.93
C SER A 46 10.21 24.11 10.76
N ASP A 47 9.70 24.22 9.53
CA ASP A 47 8.29 24.07 9.25
C ASP A 47 7.84 22.66 9.64
N ARG A 48 6.71 22.56 10.35
CA ARG A 48 6.25 21.28 10.91
C ARG A 48 5.99 20.24 9.83
N HIS A 49 5.44 20.64 8.68
CA HIS A 49 5.14 19.71 7.61
C HIS A 49 6.42 19.22 6.94
N VAL A 50 7.40 20.11 6.71
CA VAL A 50 8.71 19.73 6.17
C VAL A 50 9.47 18.84 7.15
N ALA A 51 9.45 19.16 8.45
CA ALA A 51 10.11 18.36 9.49
C ALA A 51 9.54 16.94 9.53
N GLU A 52 8.21 16.79 9.46
CA GLU A 52 7.54 15.49 9.45
C GLU A 52 7.82 14.71 8.16
N LEU A 53 7.78 15.37 7.01
CA LEU A 53 8.10 14.74 5.72
C LEU A 53 9.50 14.10 5.73
N PHE A 54 10.48 14.76 6.34
CA PHE A 54 11.86 14.25 6.45
C PHE A 54 12.06 13.31 7.66
N SER A 55 11.15 13.27 8.63
CA SER A 55 11.26 12.39 9.82
C SER A 55 11.06 10.92 9.43
N MET A 56 10.09 10.64 8.54
CA MET A 56 9.73 9.30 8.10
C MET A 56 9.37 9.30 6.60
N PRO A 57 10.36 9.44 5.69
CA PRO A 57 10.11 9.51 4.25
C PRO A 57 9.68 8.16 3.64
N ASP A 58 9.83 7.08 4.40
CA ASP A 58 9.58 5.70 3.99
C ASP A 58 9.06 4.85 5.17
N GLY A 59 8.30 3.80 4.88
CA GLY A 59 7.76 2.86 5.88
C GLY A 59 6.83 1.81 5.25
N ASP A 60 6.63 0.67 5.93
CA ASP A 60 5.78 -0.45 5.46
C ASP A 60 4.28 -0.17 5.55
N GLY A 61 3.87 0.60 6.56
CA GLY A 61 2.46 0.79 6.89
C GLY A 61 1.66 1.50 5.80
N GLY A 62 0.34 1.30 5.81
CA GLY A 62 -0.60 1.98 4.92
C GLY A 62 -2.03 1.79 5.39
N GLN A 63 -2.97 2.38 4.65
CA GLN A 63 -4.40 2.30 4.92
C GLN A 63 -5.12 1.44 3.87
N TRP A 64 -6.37 1.08 4.15
CA TRP A 64 -7.21 0.30 3.23
C TRP A 64 -7.31 0.93 1.82
N ALA A 65 -7.54 2.25 1.75
CA ALA A 65 -7.62 2.97 0.48
C ALA A 65 -6.31 2.93 -0.31
N ASN A 66 -5.15 2.87 0.35
CA ASN A 66 -3.87 2.73 -0.34
C ASN A 66 -3.76 1.36 -1.02
N ALA A 67 -4.14 0.29 -0.33
CA ALA A 67 -4.15 -1.05 -0.92
C ALA A 67 -5.10 -1.12 -2.12
N ALA A 68 -6.32 -0.58 -1.99
CA ALA A 68 -7.28 -0.50 -3.08
C ALA A 68 -6.71 0.27 -4.29
N ALA A 69 -6.12 1.45 -4.05
CA ALA A 69 -5.51 2.27 -5.09
C ALA A 69 -4.31 1.58 -5.79
N LEU A 70 -3.48 0.85 -5.05
CA LEU A 70 -2.38 0.06 -5.63
C LEU A 70 -2.91 -1.07 -6.51
N ILE A 71 -3.94 -1.79 -6.05
CA ILE A 71 -4.52 -2.90 -6.81
C ILE A 71 -5.21 -2.39 -8.08
N ASP A 72 -5.92 -1.27 -8.02
CA ASP A 72 -6.51 -0.66 -9.22
C ASP A 72 -5.43 -0.21 -10.23
N LYS A 73 -4.37 0.42 -9.73
CA LYS A 73 -3.29 0.94 -10.58
C LYS A 73 -2.40 -0.15 -11.16
N TYR A 74 -2.06 -1.18 -10.40
CA TYR A 74 -1.05 -2.18 -10.75
C TYR A 74 -1.58 -3.60 -10.91
N GLY A 75 -2.77 -3.91 -10.40
CA GLY A 75 -3.31 -5.27 -10.33
C GLY A 75 -2.72 -6.06 -9.16
N VAL A 76 -2.80 -7.39 -9.25
CA VAL A 76 -2.18 -8.31 -8.28
C VAL A 76 -1.61 -9.52 -9.00
N VAL A 77 -0.74 -10.26 -8.34
CA VAL A 77 -0.24 -11.55 -8.84
C VAL A 77 -0.31 -12.64 -7.77
N PRO A 78 -0.39 -13.93 -8.14
CA PRO A 78 -0.19 -15.02 -7.19
C PRO A 78 1.19 -14.95 -6.53
N ARG A 79 1.30 -15.39 -5.27
CA ARG A 79 2.58 -15.47 -4.54
C ARG A 79 3.62 -16.33 -5.28
N SER A 80 3.20 -17.32 -6.05
CA SER A 80 4.11 -18.15 -6.85
C SER A 80 4.77 -17.41 -8.02
N ILE A 81 4.20 -16.28 -8.47
CA ILE A 81 4.72 -15.48 -9.58
C ILE A 81 5.73 -14.45 -9.07
N MET A 82 5.48 -13.84 -7.91
CA MET A 82 6.44 -12.98 -7.22
C MET A 82 6.52 -13.40 -5.74
N PRO A 83 7.40 -14.37 -5.41
CA PRO A 83 7.54 -14.85 -4.04
C PRO A 83 8.22 -13.79 -3.16
N GLU A 84 8.22 -14.02 -1.85
CA GLU A 84 9.01 -13.22 -0.93
C GLU A 84 10.52 -13.42 -1.18
N THR A 85 11.29 -12.39 -0.87
CA THR A 85 12.75 -12.43 -0.78
C THR A 85 13.16 -12.37 0.69
N TYR A 86 14.46 -12.54 0.97
CA TYR A 86 14.97 -12.35 2.33
C TYR A 86 14.61 -10.97 2.90
N ASN A 87 14.69 -9.93 2.08
CA ASN A 87 14.48 -8.54 2.50
C ASN A 87 13.00 -8.15 2.53
N SER A 88 12.14 -8.78 1.73
CA SER A 88 10.69 -8.53 1.82
C SER A 88 10.10 -9.08 3.12
N GLU A 89 10.75 -10.09 3.72
CA GLU A 89 10.43 -10.60 5.07
C GLU A 89 11.18 -9.87 6.21
N LYS A 90 12.15 -9.00 5.88
CA LYS A 90 12.98 -8.26 6.84
C LYS A 90 13.34 -6.87 6.29
N THR A 91 12.39 -5.95 6.40
CA THR A 91 12.42 -4.67 5.69
C THR A 91 13.21 -3.56 6.40
N ASP A 92 13.76 -3.81 7.58
CA ASP A 92 14.47 -2.80 8.38
C ASP A 92 15.65 -2.16 7.61
N GLU A 93 16.54 -2.99 7.06
CA GLU A 93 17.75 -2.52 6.37
C GLU A 93 17.41 -1.73 5.10
N ILE A 94 16.44 -2.21 4.30
CA ILE A 94 16.02 -1.45 3.12
C ILE A 94 15.30 -0.15 3.52
N SER A 95 14.52 -0.14 4.60
CA SER A 95 13.85 1.08 5.06
C SER A 95 14.87 2.13 5.51
N GLU A 96 15.96 1.72 6.17
CA GLU A 96 17.06 2.61 6.54
C GLU A 96 17.76 3.19 5.29
N ILE A 97 18.16 2.32 4.34
CA ILE A 97 18.91 2.73 3.16
C ILE A 97 18.04 3.60 2.23
N LEU A 98 16.76 3.25 2.05
CA LEU A 98 15.82 4.02 1.26
C LEU A 98 15.56 5.37 1.91
N THR A 99 15.35 5.43 3.23
CA THR A 99 15.23 6.68 3.99
C THR A 99 16.44 7.59 3.77
N LEU A 100 17.67 7.05 3.86
CA LEU A 100 18.89 7.82 3.60
C LEU A 100 18.91 8.37 2.17
N LYS A 101 18.54 7.53 1.19
CA LYS A 101 18.47 7.93 -0.22
C LYS A 101 17.46 9.06 -0.45
N LEU A 102 16.24 8.90 0.06
CA LEU A 102 15.16 9.88 -0.07
C LEU A 102 15.57 11.22 0.53
N ARG A 103 16.14 11.22 1.74
CA ARG A 103 16.63 12.46 2.39
C ARG A 103 17.70 13.16 1.54
N LYS A 104 18.71 12.41 1.08
CA LYS A 104 19.79 12.96 0.24
C LYS A 104 19.23 13.61 -1.03
N ASP A 105 18.37 12.89 -1.73
CA ASP A 105 17.73 13.37 -2.95
C ASP A 105 16.82 14.57 -2.68
N GLY A 106 16.09 14.54 -1.57
CA GLY A 106 15.22 15.63 -1.15
C GLY A 106 15.97 16.93 -0.87
N LEU A 107 17.14 16.85 -0.22
CA LEU A 107 18.03 18.02 -0.05
C LEU A 107 18.45 18.60 -1.41
N ALA A 108 18.81 17.74 -2.37
CA ALA A 108 19.22 18.16 -3.70
C ALA A 108 18.05 18.81 -4.48
N LEU A 109 16.86 18.22 -4.45
CA LEU A 109 15.66 18.76 -5.11
C LEU A 109 15.26 20.13 -4.55
N ARG A 110 15.34 20.32 -3.23
CA ARG A 110 15.08 21.62 -2.59
C ARG A 110 16.10 22.66 -3.04
N ASN A 111 17.37 22.31 -3.08
CA ASN A 111 18.44 23.20 -3.53
C ASN A 111 18.23 23.64 -5.00
N LEU A 112 17.93 22.69 -5.89
CA LEU A 112 17.63 23.00 -7.29
C LEU A 112 16.43 23.97 -7.41
N THR A 113 15.35 23.69 -6.67
CA THR A 113 14.14 24.51 -6.69
C THR A 113 14.41 25.93 -6.17
N ASN A 114 15.13 26.06 -5.05
CA ASN A 114 15.43 27.36 -4.44
C ASN A 114 16.47 28.17 -5.23
N ASN A 115 17.30 27.54 -6.05
CA ASN A 115 18.20 28.22 -6.99
C ASN A 115 17.53 28.63 -8.30
N GLY A 116 16.20 28.49 -8.41
CA GLY A 116 15.44 28.92 -9.58
C GLY A 116 15.64 28.06 -10.82
N ILE A 117 16.12 26.82 -10.67
CA ILE A 117 16.20 25.85 -11.76
C ILE A 117 14.79 25.57 -12.30
N SER A 118 14.66 25.41 -13.62
CA SER A 118 13.35 25.27 -14.24
C SER A 118 12.61 24.03 -13.73
N LYS A 119 11.28 24.10 -13.62
CA LYS A 119 10.44 22.95 -13.24
C LYS A 119 10.68 21.72 -14.14
N ALA A 120 11.00 21.93 -15.42
CA ALA A 120 11.31 20.86 -16.35
C ALA A 120 12.63 20.13 -15.98
N GLU A 121 13.67 20.87 -15.63
CA GLU A 121 14.96 20.31 -15.21
C GLU A 121 14.87 19.64 -13.83
N VAL A 122 14.17 20.26 -12.87
CA VAL A 122 13.89 19.63 -11.56
C VAL A 122 13.15 18.30 -11.76
N ASN A 123 12.14 18.26 -12.63
CA ASN A 123 11.42 17.03 -12.95
C ASN A 123 12.29 15.96 -13.63
N LYS A 124 13.28 16.37 -14.44
CA LYS A 124 14.24 15.44 -15.03
C LYS A 124 15.08 14.78 -13.93
N VAL A 125 15.62 15.56 -13.00
CA VAL A 125 16.39 15.05 -11.86
C VAL A 125 15.54 14.15 -10.96
N LYS A 126 14.30 14.54 -10.65
CA LYS A 126 13.36 13.69 -9.90
C LYS A 126 13.18 12.32 -10.57
N LYS A 127 13.01 12.26 -11.90
CA LYS A 127 12.89 10.99 -12.64
C LYS A 127 14.17 10.15 -12.55
N GLU A 128 15.34 10.77 -12.60
CA GLU A 128 16.61 10.07 -12.41
C GLU A 128 16.71 9.46 -11.00
N TYR A 129 16.27 10.19 -9.97
CA TYR A 129 16.20 9.69 -8.59
C TYR A 129 15.18 8.56 -8.42
N LEU A 130 14.01 8.65 -9.05
CA LEU A 130 13.04 7.56 -9.05
C LEU A 130 13.56 6.30 -9.76
N ASN A 131 14.32 6.43 -10.85
CA ASN A 131 14.97 5.29 -11.49
C ASN A 131 15.99 4.61 -10.55
N GLN A 132 16.69 5.39 -9.72
CA GLN A 132 17.60 4.83 -8.72
C GLN A 132 16.84 4.13 -7.60
N VAL A 133 15.73 4.70 -7.12
CA VAL A 133 14.83 4.05 -6.15
C VAL A 133 14.29 2.75 -6.72
N TYR A 134 13.76 2.76 -7.95
CA TYR A 134 13.28 1.56 -8.64
C TYR A 134 14.36 0.46 -8.66
N ARG A 135 15.61 0.80 -9.01
CA ARG A 135 16.72 -0.17 -9.01
C ARG A 135 17.00 -0.73 -7.62
N MET A 136 16.94 0.09 -6.57
CA MET A 136 17.08 -0.38 -5.19
C MET A 136 15.97 -1.37 -4.84
N LEU A 137 14.72 -1.05 -5.18
CA LEU A 137 13.58 -1.92 -4.92
C LEU A 137 13.70 -3.24 -5.70
N VAL A 138 14.14 -3.23 -6.96
CA VAL A 138 14.36 -4.45 -7.75
C VAL A 138 15.39 -5.37 -7.10
N TYR A 139 16.47 -4.83 -6.54
CA TYR A 139 17.47 -5.65 -5.85
C TYR A 139 16.95 -6.29 -4.56
N VAL A 140 15.96 -5.68 -3.93
CA VAL A 140 15.42 -6.10 -2.64
C VAL A 140 14.24 -7.05 -2.82
N PHE A 141 13.28 -6.65 -3.64
CA PHE A 141 11.97 -7.28 -3.79
C PHE A 141 11.88 -8.14 -5.05
N GLY A 142 12.81 -7.99 -6.00
CA GLY A 142 12.73 -8.59 -7.33
C GLY A 142 12.05 -7.67 -8.34
N GLU A 143 12.22 -7.96 -9.63
CA GLU A 143 11.57 -7.20 -10.70
C GLU A 143 10.09 -7.60 -10.79
N PRO A 144 9.15 -6.62 -10.72
CA PRO A 144 7.73 -6.94 -10.80
C PRO A 144 7.36 -7.60 -12.15
N PRO A 145 6.62 -8.72 -12.13
CA PRO A 145 6.18 -9.39 -13.35
C PRO A 145 5.21 -8.51 -14.15
N VAL A 146 5.47 -8.38 -15.46
CA VAL A 146 4.58 -7.69 -16.39
C VAL A 146 3.65 -8.63 -17.14
N ASN A 147 4.11 -9.86 -17.39
CA ASN A 147 3.34 -10.94 -17.99
C ASN A 147 3.71 -12.27 -17.34
N PHE A 148 2.76 -13.18 -17.16
CA PHE A 148 2.98 -14.51 -16.60
C PHE A 148 1.92 -15.50 -17.05
N ASP A 149 2.28 -16.79 -16.99
CA ASP A 149 1.31 -17.88 -17.06
C ASP A 149 0.96 -18.29 -15.62
N PHE A 150 -0.29 -18.66 -15.38
CA PHE A 150 -0.78 -19.11 -14.08
C PHE A 150 -1.30 -20.54 -14.18
N GLU A 151 -0.66 -21.43 -13.44
CA GLU A 151 -1.08 -22.83 -13.33
C GLU A 151 -1.32 -23.20 -11.88
N TYR A 152 -2.36 -23.97 -11.64
CA TYR A 152 -2.70 -24.48 -10.32
C TYR A 152 -3.48 -25.79 -10.43
N ARG A 153 -3.51 -26.56 -9.35
CA ARG A 153 -4.47 -27.65 -9.16
C ARG A 153 -5.48 -27.25 -8.10
N ASP A 154 -6.76 -27.45 -8.40
CA ASP A 154 -7.81 -27.26 -7.42
C ASP A 154 -7.85 -28.43 -6.41
N ASP A 155 -8.65 -28.30 -5.35
CA ASP A 155 -8.76 -29.32 -4.31
C ASP A 155 -9.39 -30.63 -4.83
N LYS A 156 -9.99 -30.61 -6.04
CA LYS A 156 -10.45 -31.81 -6.76
C LYS A 156 -9.36 -32.42 -7.64
N LYS A 157 -8.11 -31.95 -7.51
CA LYS A 157 -6.92 -32.37 -8.25
C LYS A 157 -6.95 -32.05 -9.75
N LYS A 158 -7.92 -31.25 -10.22
CA LYS A 158 -7.99 -30.83 -11.62
C LYS A 158 -6.95 -29.75 -11.87
N TYR A 159 -6.18 -29.92 -12.94
CA TYR A 159 -5.20 -28.95 -13.39
C TYR A 159 -5.87 -27.84 -14.20
N HIS A 160 -5.43 -26.61 -13.95
CA HIS A 160 -5.86 -25.40 -14.62
C HIS A 160 -4.62 -24.65 -15.11
N PHE A 161 -4.73 -24.07 -16.30
CA PHE A 161 -3.65 -23.32 -16.92
C PHE A 161 -4.21 -22.12 -17.67
N ASP A 162 -3.66 -20.94 -17.41
CA ASP A 162 -4.10 -19.68 -17.95
C ASP A 162 -2.89 -18.86 -18.38
N ARG A 163 -2.83 -18.49 -19.65
CA ARG A 163 -1.59 -17.98 -20.27
C ARG A 163 -1.66 -16.50 -20.56
N ASN A 164 -0.48 -15.88 -20.64
CA ASN A 164 -0.31 -14.49 -21.06
C ASN A 164 -1.15 -13.52 -20.23
N LEU A 165 -1.19 -13.75 -18.91
CA LEU A 165 -1.84 -12.83 -17.99
C LEU A 165 -0.92 -11.66 -17.67
N THR A 166 -1.52 -10.51 -17.48
CA THR A 166 -0.91 -9.36 -16.80
C THR A 166 -1.44 -9.32 -15.37
N PRO A 167 -0.77 -8.61 -14.45
CA PRO A 167 -1.31 -8.41 -13.10
C PRO A 167 -2.73 -7.83 -13.07
N LYS A 168 -3.05 -6.92 -14.01
CA LYS A 168 -4.39 -6.35 -14.17
C LYS A 168 -5.41 -7.34 -14.71
N SER A 169 -5.10 -8.03 -15.82
CA SER A 169 -6.03 -9.00 -16.38
C SER A 169 -6.25 -10.21 -15.46
N PHE A 170 -5.26 -10.57 -14.63
CA PHE A 170 -5.43 -11.54 -13.56
C PHE A 170 -6.40 -11.02 -12.48
N TYR A 171 -6.22 -9.78 -12.01
CA TYR A 171 -7.16 -9.17 -11.06
C TYR A 171 -8.59 -9.15 -11.59
N GLU A 172 -8.80 -8.62 -12.81
CA GLU A 172 -10.11 -8.52 -13.47
C GLU A 172 -10.78 -9.90 -13.66
N LYS A 173 -10.01 -10.93 -14.03
CA LYS A 173 -10.55 -12.27 -14.28
C LYS A 173 -10.89 -13.02 -12.99
N TYR A 174 -10.01 -12.95 -12.00
CA TYR A 174 -10.12 -13.80 -10.82
C TYR A 174 -10.82 -13.12 -9.65
N ILE A 175 -10.64 -11.80 -9.45
CA ILE A 175 -11.16 -11.04 -8.31
C ILE A 175 -11.60 -9.62 -8.75
N PRO A 176 -12.64 -9.46 -9.60
CA PRO A 176 -13.09 -8.14 -10.08
C PRO A 176 -13.88 -7.38 -9.01
N ARG A 177 -13.28 -7.12 -7.85
CA ARG A 177 -13.88 -6.33 -6.78
C ARG A 177 -13.91 -4.85 -7.19
N GLN A 178 -15.06 -4.21 -7.04
CA GLN A 178 -15.18 -2.76 -7.22
C GLN A 178 -14.83 -2.11 -5.90
N TRP A 179 -13.74 -1.34 -5.85
CA TRP A 179 -13.24 -0.78 -4.59
C TRP A 179 -14.10 0.38 -4.09
N GLU A 180 -14.86 1.00 -4.99
CA GLU A 180 -15.82 2.07 -4.77
C GLU A 180 -17.03 1.61 -3.95
N ASP A 181 -17.32 0.31 -3.94
CA ASP A 181 -18.40 -0.29 -3.14
C ASP A 181 -18.05 -0.39 -1.65
N TYR A 182 -16.79 -0.13 -1.27
CA TYR A 182 -16.30 -0.23 0.10
C TYR A 182 -16.06 1.15 0.72
N VAL A 183 -16.46 1.29 1.98
CA VAL A 183 -16.16 2.45 2.83
C VAL A 183 -15.43 2.01 4.10
N CYS A 184 -14.51 2.84 4.60
CA CYS A 184 -13.88 2.60 5.89
C CYS A 184 -14.67 3.33 6.98
N LEU A 185 -15.30 2.57 7.87
CA LEU A 185 -15.88 3.12 9.09
C LEU A 185 -14.79 3.26 10.15
N THR A 186 -14.85 4.32 10.95
CA THR A 186 -13.98 4.51 12.12
C THR A 186 -14.79 4.96 13.32
N ASN A 187 -14.23 4.78 14.51
CA ASN A 187 -14.73 5.39 15.75
C ASN A 187 -13.59 6.18 16.39
N ALA A 188 -13.59 7.48 16.18
CA ALA A 188 -12.68 8.46 16.75
C ALA A 188 -13.51 9.42 17.62
N PRO A 189 -13.71 9.11 18.92
CA PRO A 189 -14.63 9.85 19.79
C PRO A 189 -14.15 11.28 20.13
N ASP A 190 -12.90 11.61 19.80
CA ASP A 190 -12.33 12.94 19.88
C ASP A 190 -12.67 13.85 18.67
N HIS A 191 -13.36 13.28 17.67
CA HIS A 191 -13.81 13.97 16.45
C HIS A 191 -15.34 13.95 16.35
N GLU A 192 -15.89 14.92 15.61
CA GLU A 192 -17.34 14.94 15.34
C GLU A 192 -17.77 13.65 14.61
N LEU A 193 -18.85 13.04 15.07
CA LEU A 193 -19.48 11.89 14.44
C LEU A 193 -20.23 12.31 13.18
N GLU A 194 -20.56 11.34 12.31
CA GLU A 194 -21.29 11.53 11.05
C GLU A 194 -20.57 12.44 10.04
N GLN A 195 -19.26 12.61 10.22
CA GLN A 195 -18.38 13.32 9.31
C GLN A 195 -17.43 12.37 8.58
N VAL A 196 -16.89 12.83 7.46
CA VAL A 196 -15.86 12.11 6.69
C VAL A 196 -14.52 12.80 6.87
N TYR A 197 -13.53 12.05 7.32
CA TYR A 197 -12.16 12.52 7.51
C TYR A 197 -11.22 11.87 6.50
N GLY A 198 -10.18 12.59 6.10
CA GLY A 198 -9.12 12.08 5.24
C GLY A 198 -7.74 12.21 5.90
N LEU A 199 -6.74 11.56 5.32
CA LEU A 199 -5.34 11.66 5.70
C LEU A 199 -4.50 12.00 4.48
N GLU A 200 -4.55 13.26 4.05
CA GLU A 200 -3.93 13.72 2.80
C GLU A 200 -2.41 13.42 2.72
N SER A 201 -1.73 13.46 3.87
CA SER A 201 -0.29 13.11 3.94
C SER A 201 -0.01 11.65 3.56
N GLN A 202 -1.00 10.76 3.66
CA GLN A 202 -0.91 9.34 3.30
C GLN A 202 -1.58 9.03 1.95
N ASP A 203 -2.06 10.03 1.20
CA ASP A 203 -2.58 9.85 -0.16
C ASP A 203 -1.44 9.88 -1.20
N TYR A 204 -0.59 8.85 -1.19
CA TYR A 204 0.60 8.78 -2.06
C TYR A 204 0.35 8.25 -3.48
N ILE A 205 -0.83 7.65 -3.75
CA ILE A 205 -1.24 7.31 -5.11
C ILE A 205 -2.04 8.50 -5.67
N PHE A 206 -1.39 9.34 -6.47
CA PHE A 206 -1.95 10.62 -6.91
C PHE A 206 -3.32 10.51 -7.60
N ASN A 207 -3.48 9.54 -8.49
CA ASN A 207 -4.72 9.30 -9.24
C ASN A 207 -5.56 8.14 -8.69
N GLY A 208 -5.24 7.67 -7.48
CA GLY A 208 -5.94 6.54 -6.85
C GLY A 208 -7.03 6.98 -5.88
N GLN A 209 -7.74 6.00 -5.34
CA GLN A 209 -8.69 6.20 -4.26
C GLN A 209 -8.03 6.90 -3.07
N LYS A 210 -8.69 7.94 -2.56
CA LYS A 210 -8.24 8.72 -1.40
C LYS A 210 -8.71 8.11 -0.10
N ILE A 211 -7.91 8.27 0.95
CA ILE A 211 -8.26 7.83 2.30
C ILE A 211 -9.48 8.61 2.77
N LYS A 212 -10.53 7.86 3.13
CA LYS A 212 -11.77 8.38 3.71
C LYS A 212 -12.21 7.49 4.85
N PHE A 213 -12.38 8.09 6.02
CA PHE A 213 -12.95 7.46 7.20
C PHE A 213 -14.29 8.11 7.53
N VAL A 214 -15.35 7.32 7.54
CA VAL A 214 -16.65 7.77 8.04
C VAL A 214 -16.64 7.57 9.56
N ASN A 215 -16.59 8.68 10.31
CA ASN A 215 -16.59 8.59 11.77
C ASN A 215 -18.00 8.31 12.26
N THR A 216 -18.16 7.25 13.06
CA THR A 216 -19.46 6.78 13.52
C THR A 216 -19.39 6.27 14.94
N ASP A 217 -20.55 6.05 15.54
CA ASP A 217 -20.65 5.44 16.87
C ASP A 217 -20.13 4.00 16.84
N ILE A 218 -19.50 3.57 17.93
CA ILE A 218 -18.91 2.23 18.03
C ILE A 218 -19.95 1.11 17.80
N GLN A 219 -21.22 1.35 18.18
CA GLN A 219 -22.29 0.39 17.96
C GLN A 219 -22.60 0.22 16.47
N VAL A 220 -22.62 1.31 15.70
CA VAL A 220 -22.80 1.27 14.24
C VAL A 220 -21.66 0.51 13.57
N LEU A 221 -20.41 0.77 13.98
CA LEU A 221 -19.24 0.06 13.47
C LEU A 221 -19.34 -1.46 13.73
N LYS A 222 -19.74 -1.85 14.94
CA LYS A 222 -19.95 -3.27 15.31
C LYS A 222 -21.09 -3.91 14.51
N ASP A 223 -22.22 -3.21 14.36
CA ASP A 223 -23.37 -3.73 13.64
C ASP A 223 -23.06 -3.93 12.15
N ALA A 224 -22.31 -3.00 11.53
CA ALA A 224 -21.81 -3.14 10.16
C ALA A 224 -20.88 -4.35 10.00
N ALA A 225 -19.92 -4.54 10.92
CA ALA A 225 -19.03 -5.69 10.90
C ALA A 225 -19.81 -7.02 11.04
N ILE A 226 -20.78 -7.08 11.95
CA ILE A 226 -21.65 -8.25 12.13
C ILE A 226 -22.47 -8.53 10.87
N ALA A 227 -23.03 -7.49 10.24
CA ALA A 227 -23.80 -7.63 9.01
C ALA A 227 -22.94 -8.18 7.86
N GLN A 228 -21.72 -7.64 7.67
CA GLN A 228 -20.78 -8.12 6.66
C GLN A 228 -20.37 -9.59 6.90
N MET A 229 -20.10 -9.97 8.15
CA MET A 229 -19.80 -11.37 8.51
C MET A 229 -21.00 -12.31 8.27
N LYS A 230 -22.22 -11.89 8.60
CA LYS A 230 -23.44 -12.65 8.31
C LYS A 230 -23.67 -12.83 6.81
N ASN A 231 -23.18 -11.91 5.98
CA ASN A 231 -23.16 -12.03 4.52
C ASN A 231 -22.04 -12.96 3.99
N GLY A 232 -21.25 -13.58 4.87
CA GLY A 232 -20.18 -14.51 4.50
C GLY A 232 -18.88 -13.83 4.03
N GLU A 233 -18.76 -12.52 4.28
CA GLU A 233 -17.59 -11.71 3.94
C GLU A 233 -16.71 -11.46 5.18
N THR A 234 -15.39 -11.50 4.97
CA THR A 234 -14.41 -11.13 6.01
C THR A 234 -14.33 -9.62 6.17
N VAL A 235 -14.07 -9.13 7.37
CA VAL A 235 -13.91 -7.71 7.70
C VAL A 235 -12.43 -7.38 7.90
N TRP A 236 -11.92 -6.39 7.18
CA TRP A 236 -10.63 -5.76 7.52
C TRP A 236 -10.88 -4.72 8.61
N PHE A 237 -10.02 -4.69 9.63
CA PHE A 237 -10.11 -3.71 10.71
C PHE A 237 -8.71 -3.29 11.15
N GLY A 238 -8.60 -2.07 11.69
CA GLY A 238 -7.41 -1.58 12.37
C GLY A 238 -7.67 -1.41 13.85
N ASN A 239 -6.66 -1.71 14.67
CA ASN A 239 -6.67 -1.49 16.12
C ASN A 239 -5.24 -1.21 16.61
N ASP A 240 -5.11 -0.71 17.85
CA ASP A 240 -3.83 -0.74 18.56
C ASP A 240 -3.60 -2.17 19.09
N VAL A 241 -2.99 -3.01 18.24
CA VAL A 241 -2.77 -4.43 18.54
C VAL A 241 -1.89 -4.65 19.77
N SER A 242 -1.10 -3.65 20.17
CA SER A 242 -0.17 -3.76 21.30
C SER A 242 -0.83 -3.60 22.67
N LYS A 243 -2.10 -3.19 22.71
CA LYS A 243 -2.85 -2.98 23.95
C LYS A 243 -3.57 -4.26 24.35
N ASP A 244 -3.39 -4.63 25.61
CA ASP A 244 -4.04 -5.77 26.25
C ASP A 244 -3.90 -7.07 25.41
N GLU A 245 -2.71 -7.27 24.83
CA GLU A 245 -2.41 -8.44 24.02
C GLU A 245 -1.64 -9.51 24.78
N ASN A 246 -2.05 -10.76 24.59
CA ASN A 246 -1.22 -11.92 24.84
C ASN A 246 -0.90 -12.60 23.50
N ARG A 247 0.26 -12.26 22.92
CA ARG A 247 0.68 -12.81 21.62
C ARG A 247 0.89 -14.33 21.63
N GLN A 248 1.31 -14.91 22.75
CA GLN A 248 1.56 -16.35 22.83
C GLN A 248 0.24 -17.13 22.79
N GLN A 249 -0.82 -16.58 23.40
CA GLN A 249 -2.14 -17.20 23.44
C GLN A 249 -3.05 -16.74 22.29
N GLY A 250 -2.74 -15.62 21.64
CA GLY A 250 -3.57 -15.02 20.59
C GLY A 250 -4.79 -14.29 21.13
N GLU A 251 -4.71 -13.75 22.36
CA GLU A 251 -5.80 -13.08 23.05
C GLU A 251 -5.63 -11.56 23.02
N LEU A 252 -6.73 -10.84 22.83
CA LEU A 252 -6.84 -9.38 22.92
C LEU A 252 -7.85 -9.05 24.02
N ALA A 253 -7.41 -9.13 25.27
CA ALA A 253 -8.23 -8.97 26.48
C ALA A 253 -7.35 -8.61 27.69
N LEU A 254 -7.95 -7.91 28.66
CA LEU A 254 -7.37 -7.59 29.97
C LEU A 254 -7.27 -8.82 30.88
#